data_AF-A0A930F1V5-F1
#
_entry.id   AF-A0A930F1V5-F1
#
_cell.length_a   1.000
_cell.length_b   1.000
_cell.length_c   1.000
_cell.angle_alpha   90.00
_cell.angle_beta   90.00
_cell.angle_gamma   90.00
#
_symmetry.space_group_name_H-M   'P 1'
#
loop_
_entity.id
_entity.type
_entity.pdbx_description
1 polymer ?
#
loop_
_entity_poly.entity_id
_entity_poly.type
_entity_poly.pdbx_seq_one_letter_code
_entity_poly.pdbx_strand_id
1 'polypeptide(L)'
;MPIRVENDEIIDCAFLGSGYLNGVQLTTLVVFRKTDDKYTAESYYFNENNELTDKATMLQLGEVKPFAIMRTAEVNNFDGMQGYGYPKLYTAIPFLKTIDLCYSVLFGDLDKGQKLLFINEIMASMQKDQNGNSFLTQEQKKLFILLGEKLPDQKELIYEYNPEIRTAQIKEVFNLCLSLLSLSFGYGSKKYQLESGEIKTATEYVGQRQDSMQELNKQRVESIDYITDLVHALIWFHNTFSGEAEWSTEEEILVEFDDSYVTDKATELESWRNDALSFPDVLEFKIQYIMKRLNCEHEEAVKYLSTTTQDDNTDLED
;
A
#
# COMPACT_ATOMS: atom_id res chain seq x y z
N MET A 1 -4.21 14.71 13.87
CA MET A 1 -3.66 14.18 15.13
C MET A 1 -4.80 13.96 16.10
N PRO A 2 -5.04 12.72 16.57
CA PRO A 2 -5.98 12.47 17.65
C PRO A 2 -5.53 13.15 18.94
N ILE A 3 -6.49 13.68 19.71
CA ILE A 3 -6.27 14.32 21.01
C ILE A 3 -6.96 13.50 22.11
N ARG A 4 -8.24 13.14 21.89
CA ARG A 4 -9.02 12.29 22.80
C ARG A 4 -9.60 11.13 21.99
N VAL A 5 -9.37 9.93 22.50
CA VAL A 5 -9.83 8.67 21.91
C VAL A 5 -10.57 7.89 22.99
N GLU A 6 -11.78 7.44 22.69
CA GLU A 6 -12.58 6.59 23.57
C GLU A 6 -13.07 5.40 22.75
N ASN A 7 -12.87 4.18 23.26
CA ASN A 7 -13.25 2.93 22.56
C ASN A 7 -12.78 2.88 21.08
N ASP A 8 -11.52 3.25 20.83
CA ASP A 8 -10.90 3.36 19.50
C ASP A 8 -11.51 4.41 18.56
N GLU A 9 -12.52 5.15 19.00
CA GLU A 9 -13.08 6.27 18.26
C GLU A 9 -12.36 7.58 18.60
N ILE A 10 -11.98 8.34 17.57
CA ILE A 10 -11.42 9.68 17.78
C ILE A 10 -12.56 10.66 18.00
N ILE A 11 -12.63 11.21 19.21
CA ILE A 11 -13.59 12.22 19.60
C ILE A 11 -13.03 13.62 19.32
N ASP A 12 -11.79 13.88 19.72
CA ASP A 12 -11.14 15.18 19.51
C ASP A 12 -9.91 15.01 18.62
N CYS A 13 -9.69 15.94 17.71
CA CYS A 13 -8.52 15.89 16.83
C CYS A 13 -8.04 17.29 16.41
N ALA A 14 -6.77 17.38 16.06
CA ALA A 14 -6.18 18.55 15.42
C ALA A 14 -5.68 18.25 14.01
N PHE A 15 -5.91 19.18 13.09
CA PHE A 15 -5.36 19.17 11.74
C PHE A 15 -4.40 20.33 11.57
N LEU A 16 -3.24 20.04 10.98
CA LEU A 16 -2.26 21.04 10.61
C LEU A 16 -2.23 21.15 9.09
N GLY A 17 -2.40 22.37 8.58
CA GLY A 17 -2.27 22.68 7.17
C GLY A 17 -1.31 23.84 6.96
N SER A 18 -0.54 23.81 5.88
CA SER A 18 0.25 24.96 5.44
C SER A 18 -0.34 25.53 4.16
N GLY A 19 -0.36 26.86 4.05
CA GLY A 19 -0.86 27.57 2.89
C GLY A 19 -0.17 28.91 2.70
N TYR A 20 -0.51 29.61 1.63
CA TYR A 20 -0.04 30.96 1.36
C TYR A 20 -1.22 31.92 1.40
N LEU A 21 -1.10 33.00 2.18
CA LEU A 21 -2.06 34.10 2.20
C LEU A 21 -1.33 35.38 1.84
N ASN A 22 -1.73 36.02 0.74
CA ASN A 22 -1.09 37.24 0.20
C ASN A 22 0.44 37.10 -0.01
N GLY A 23 0.91 35.91 -0.40
CA GLY A 23 2.32 35.63 -0.65
C GLY A 23 3.17 35.30 0.58
N VAL A 24 2.57 35.27 1.78
CA VAL A 24 3.23 34.88 3.04
C VAL A 24 2.82 33.45 3.39
N GLN A 25 3.79 32.61 3.77
CA GLN A 25 3.50 31.27 4.24
C GLN A 25 2.83 31.33 5.62
N LEU A 26 1.72 30.63 5.77
CA LEU A 26 0.94 30.57 6.99
C LEU A 26 0.65 29.11 7.32
N THR A 27 0.91 28.71 8.56
CA THR A 27 0.52 27.40 9.06
C THR A 27 -0.74 27.55 9.89
N THR A 28 -1.79 26.79 9.56
CA THR A 28 -3.06 26.78 10.27
C THR A 28 -3.19 25.48 11.06
N LEU A 29 -3.46 25.59 12.36
CA LEU A 29 -3.85 24.48 13.22
C LEU A 29 -5.34 24.60 13.52
N VAL A 30 -6.13 23.63 13.09
CA VAL A 30 -7.56 23.54 13.41
C VAL A 30 -7.76 22.42 14.41
N VAL A 31 -8.30 22.73 15.58
CA VAL A 31 -8.58 21.78 16.66
C VAL A 31 -10.09 21.61 16.78
N PHE A 32 -10.56 20.38 16.62
CA PHE A 32 -11.95 19.99 16.88
C PHE A 32 -12.07 19.35 18.26
N ARG A 33 -12.98 19.86 19.10
CA ARG A 33 -13.28 19.31 20.43
C ARG A 33 -14.77 19.10 20.62
N LYS A 34 -15.15 18.00 21.25
CA LYS A 34 -16.54 17.73 21.65
C LYS A 34 -16.79 18.15 23.11
N THR A 35 -17.69 19.11 23.32
CA THR A 35 -18.13 19.58 24.65
C THR A 35 -19.66 19.59 24.71
N ASP A 36 -20.25 19.03 25.76
CA ASP A 36 -21.72 18.95 25.95
C ASP A 36 -22.46 18.46 24.69
N ASP A 37 -21.96 17.36 24.12
CA ASP A 37 -22.40 16.73 22.86
C ASP A 37 -22.26 17.54 21.57
N LYS A 38 -21.69 18.75 21.61
CA LYS A 38 -21.46 19.58 20.42
C LYS A 38 -19.98 19.77 20.13
N TYR A 39 -19.65 19.84 18.85
CA TYR A 39 -18.29 20.10 18.40
C TYR A 39 -17.99 21.61 18.40
N THR A 40 -16.74 21.96 18.70
CA THR A 40 -16.18 23.30 18.49
C THR A 40 -14.96 23.18 17.60
N ALA A 41 -14.77 24.15 16.70
CA ALA A 41 -13.58 24.28 15.88
C ALA A 41 -12.78 25.51 16.32
N GLU A 42 -11.56 25.28 16.79
CA GLU A 42 -10.60 26.31 17.21
C GLU A 42 -9.48 26.39 16.17
N SER A 43 -9.37 27.53 15.47
CA SER A 43 -8.34 27.75 14.47
C SER A 43 -7.26 28.70 14.99
N TYR A 44 -6.02 28.26 14.93
CA TYR A 44 -4.82 28.99 15.32
C TYR A 44 -3.92 29.17 14.10
N TYR A 45 -3.38 30.37 13.90
CA TYR A 45 -2.52 30.66 12.76
C TYR A 45 -1.10 30.99 13.22
N PHE A 46 -0.13 30.38 12.57
CA PHE A 46 1.30 30.56 12.81
C PHE A 46 1.95 31.25 11.60
N ASN A 47 2.85 32.18 11.86
CA ASN A 47 3.63 32.87 10.83
C ASN A 47 4.77 31.97 10.29
N GLU A 48 5.56 32.49 9.35
CA GLU A 48 6.71 31.77 8.76
C GLU A 48 7.78 31.34 9.78
N ASN A 49 7.84 32.02 10.93
CA ASN A 49 8.74 31.71 12.03
C ASN A 49 8.15 30.71 13.05
N ASN A 50 6.98 30.12 12.76
CA ASN A 50 6.21 29.28 13.66
C ASN A 50 5.74 29.98 14.95
N GLU A 51 5.62 31.30 14.93
CA GLU A 51 5.08 32.06 16.05
C GLU A 51 3.56 32.18 15.91
N LEU A 52 2.85 31.97 17.01
CA LEU A 52 1.41 32.11 17.06
C LEU A 52 1.03 33.57 16.81
N THR A 53 0.14 33.78 15.84
CA THR A 53 -0.44 35.09 15.58
C THR A 53 -1.65 35.33 16.49
N ASP A 54 -1.99 36.60 16.73
CA ASP A 54 -3.18 36.97 17.54
C ASP A 54 -4.51 36.62 16.86
N LYS A 55 -4.48 36.05 15.65
CA LYS A 55 -5.69 35.57 14.97
C LYS A 55 -6.05 34.20 15.55
N ALA A 56 -7.15 34.15 16.28
CA ALA A 56 -7.81 32.91 16.65
C ALA A 56 -9.29 33.01 16.27
N THR A 57 -9.79 31.99 15.59
CA THR A 57 -11.21 31.89 15.23
C THR A 57 -11.79 30.70 15.96
N MET A 58 -12.87 30.91 16.72
CA MET A 58 -13.62 29.85 17.35
C MET A 58 -15.02 29.79 16.73
N LEU A 59 -15.42 28.60 16.30
CA LEU A 59 -16.73 28.34 15.72
C LEU A 59 -17.40 27.20 16.49
N GLN A 60 -18.61 27.45 16.98
CA GLN A 60 -19.46 26.39 17.54
C GLN A 60 -20.09 25.62 16.38
N LEU A 61 -19.91 24.30 16.38
CA LEU A 61 -20.53 23.36 15.46
C LEU A 61 -21.66 22.60 16.18
N GLY A 62 -22.28 21.66 15.48
CA GLY A 62 -23.37 20.82 15.99
C GLY A 62 -22.90 19.51 16.61
N GLU A 63 -23.81 18.56 16.70
CA GLU A 63 -23.59 17.23 17.30
C GLU A 63 -22.89 16.25 16.34
N VAL A 64 -22.93 16.55 15.04
CA VAL A 64 -22.30 15.74 13.99
C VAL A 64 -20.78 15.96 13.99
N LYS A 65 -20.04 14.87 13.85
CA LYS A 65 -18.59 14.84 13.76
C LYS A 65 -18.12 15.56 12.49
N PRO A 66 -17.34 16.66 12.58
CA PRO A 66 -17.01 17.48 11.43
C PRO A 66 -15.78 16.99 10.63
N PHE A 67 -15.31 15.77 10.91
CA PHE A 67 -14.12 15.19 10.31
C PHE A 67 -14.30 13.68 10.16
N ALA A 68 -13.65 13.13 9.14
CA ALA A 68 -13.49 11.70 8.96
C ALA A 68 -11.98 11.37 8.95
N ILE A 69 -11.59 10.20 9.47
CA ILE A 69 -10.19 9.79 9.54
C ILE A 69 -10.08 8.42 8.90
N MET A 70 -9.44 8.36 7.73
CA MET A 70 -9.14 7.10 7.07
C MET A 70 -8.00 6.40 7.83
N ARG A 71 -8.22 5.13 8.15
CA ARG A 71 -7.25 4.27 8.81
C ARG A 71 -6.96 3.06 7.93
N THR A 72 -5.89 2.35 8.26
CA THR A 72 -5.68 1.01 7.73
C THR A 72 -6.59 0.04 8.47
N ALA A 73 -7.13 -0.94 7.77
CA ALA A 73 -8.04 -1.96 8.35
C ALA A 73 -7.40 -2.90 9.39
N GLU A 74 -6.10 -2.78 9.62
CA GLU A 74 -5.40 -3.58 10.62
C GLU A 74 -5.44 -2.87 11.97
N VAL A 75 -5.69 -3.64 13.03
CA VAL A 75 -5.69 -3.12 14.39
C VAL A 75 -4.30 -2.64 14.76
N ASN A 76 -4.21 -1.38 15.17
CA ASN A 76 -2.96 -0.80 15.62
C ASN A 76 -2.60 -1.28 17.02
N ASN A 77 -1.49 -2.00 17.14
CA ASN A 77 -0.99 -2.59 18.39
C ASN A 77 0.21 -1.86 18.98
N PHE A 78 0.57 -0.68 18.46
CA PHE A 78 1.70 0.09 18.96
C PHE A 78 1.32 0.95 20.18
N ASP A 79 2.18 0.92 21.19
CA ASP A 79 2.03 1.75 22.40
C ASP A 79 2.06 3.25 22.05
N GLY A 80 1.09 4.00 22.57
CA GLY A 80 1.00 5.45 22.38
C GLY A 80 0.47 5.89 21.02
N MET A 81 -0.08 4.98 20.21
CA MET A 81 -0.69 5.28 18.91
C MET A 81 -2.21 5.07 18.88
N GLN A 82 -2.89 5.25 20.02
CA GLN A 82 -4.35 5.17 20.09
C GLN A 82 -5.00 6.15 19.09
N GLY A 83 -5.99 5.67 18.34
CA GLY A 83 -6.69 6.42 17.30
C GLY A 83 -5.94 6.51 15.95
N TYR A 84 -4.64 6.21 15.89
CA TYR A 84 -3.94 6.13 14.60
C TYR A 84 -4.20 4.79 13.93
N GLY A 85 -4.29 4.79 12.59
CA GLY A 85 -4.24 3.55 11.81
C GLY A 85 -2.89 2.86 11.97
N TYR A 86 -2.88 1.53 11.81
CA TYR A 86 -1.66 0.74 11.86
C TYR A 86 -0.66 1.18 10.76
N PRO A 87 0.56 1.59 11.12
CA PRO A 87 1.52 2.11 10.16
C PRO A 87 2.24 0.97 9.42
N LYS A 88 1.61 0.44 8.36
CA LYS A 88 2.15 -0.68 7.57
C LYS A 88 3.61 -0.47 7.12
N LEU A 89 3.97 0.74 6.71
CA LEU A 89 5.34 1.08 6.30
C LEU A 89 6.36 1.00 7.44
N TYR A 90 5.96 1.35 8.67
CA TYR A 90 6.86 1.26 9.83
C TYR A 90 7.25 -0.20 10.09
N THR A 91 6.28 -1.11 10.04
CA THR A 91 6.53 -2.56 10.17
C THR A 91 7.33 -3.12 8.99
N ALA A 92 7.30 -2.48 7.82
CA ALA A 92 8.08 -2.88 6.66
C ALA A 92 9.58 -2.50 6.74
N ILE A 93 9.97 -1.58 7.63
CA ILE A 93 11.35 -1.06 7.74
C ILE A 93 12.40 -2.18 7.87
N PRO A 94 12.25 -3.21 8.73
CA PRO A 94 13.23 -4.28 8.85
C PRO A 94 13.44 -5.02 7.53
N PHE A 95 12.36 -5.35 6.82
CA PHE A 95 12.44 -6.03 5.51
C PHE A 95 13.16 -5.18 4.47
N LEU A 96 12.85 -3.87 4.40
CA LEU A 96 13.51 -2.93 3.49
C LEU A 96 15.01 -2.82 3.79
N LYS A 97 15.40 -2.75 5.07
CA LYS A 97 16.82 -2.76 5.48
C LYS A 97 17.51 -4.06 5.09
N THR A 98 16.84 -5.21 5.20
CA THR A 98 17.43 -6.49 4.77
C THR A 98 17.62 -6.55 3.26
N ILE A 99 16.66 -6.04 2.48
CA ILE A 99 16.77 -5.96 1.02
C ILE A 99 17.97 -5.07 0.62
N ASP A 100 18.12 -3.91 1.25
CA ASP A 100 19.25 -3.00 1.03
C ASP A 100 20.61 -3.65 1.37
N LEU A 101 20.66 -4.40 2.47
CA LEU A 101 21.85 -5.16 2.84
C LEU A 101 22.16 -6.26 1.81
N CYS A 102 21.15 -7.00 1.32
CA CYS A 102 21.35 -8.01 0.29
C CYS A 102 21.89 -7.40 -1.00
N TYR A 103 21.39 -6.22 -1.38
CA TYR A 103 21.90 -5.49 -2.54
C TYR A 103 23.36 -5.07 -2.34
N SER A 104 23.71 -4.58 -1.15
CA SER A 104 25.08 -4.19 -0.80
C SER A 104 26.05 -5.39 -0.84
N VAL A 105 25.62 -6.56 -0.35
CA VAL A 105 26.42 -7.80 -0.41
C VAL A 105 26.57 -8.28 -1.85
N LEU A 106 25.51 -8.26 -2.65
CA LEU A 106 25.57 -8.62 -4.07
C LEU A 106 26.55 -7.73 -4.83
N PHE A 107 26.43 -6.42 -4.63
CA PHE A 107 27.33 -5.45 -5.24
C PHE A 107 28.78 -5.70 -4.81
N GLY A 108 29.03 -5.93 -3.53
CA GLY A 108 30.36 -6.22 -3.01
C GLY A 108 30.98 -7.51 -3.56
N ASP A 109 30.18 -8.58 -3.71
CA ASP A 109 30.65 -9.84 -4.29
C ASP A 109 30.93 -9.70 -5.79
N LEU A 110 30.15 -8.90 -6.52
CA LEU A 110 30.39 -8.63 -7.94
C LEU A 110 31.59 -7.71 -8.17
N ASP A 111 31.74 -6.66 -7.37
CA ASP A 111 32.86 -5.72 -7.44
C ASP A 111 34.20 -6.43 -7.14
N LYS A 112 34.21 -7.29 -6.12
CA LYS A 112 35.37 -8.10 -5.73
C LYS A 112 35.46 -9.43 -6.47
N GLY A 113 34.55 -9.71 -7.41
CA GLY A 113 34.51 -10.97 -8.16
C GLY A 113 35.64 -11.12 -9.19
N GLN A 114 36.51 -10.11 -9.32
CA GLN A 114 37.68 -10.20 -10.19
C GLN A 114 38.67 -11.24 -9.67
N LYS A 115 39.23 -12.02 -10.60
CA LYS A 115 40.28 -12.99 -10.30
C LYS A 115 41.50 -12.28 -9.73
N LEU A 116 42.03 -12.78 -8.61
CA LEU A 116 43.24 -12.27 -7.98
C LEU A 116 44.40 -13.26 -8.17
N LEU A 117 45.53 -12.74 -8.64
CA LEU A 117 46.77 -13.49 -8.84
C LEU A 117 47.79 -13.03 -7.81
N PHE A 118 48.13 -13.93 -6.89
CA PHE A 118 49.21 -13.69 -5.93
C PHE A 118 50.53 -14.10 -6.57
N ILE A 119 51.44 -13.14 -6.74
CA ILE A 119 52.73 -13.37 -7.39
C ILE A 119 53.85 -13.08 -6.39
N ASN A 120 54.81 -13.99 -6.29
CA ASN A 120 56.03 -13.76 -5.53
C ASN A 120 56.90 -12.68 -6.23
N GLU A 121 57.36 -11.69 -5.47
CA GLU A 121 58.17 -10.57 -5.96
C GLU A 121 59.42 -11.00 -6.73
N ILE A 122 59.97 -12.19 -6.45
CA ILE A 122 61.17 -12.74 -7.13
C ILE A 122 60.89 -13.07 -8.62
N MET A 123 59.64 -13.38 -8.98
CA MET A 123 59.25 -13.78 -10.34
C MET A 123 58.75 -12.62 -11.19
N ALA A 124 58.34 -11.53 -10.56
CA ALA A 124 57.77 -10.39 -11.26
C ALA A 124 58.91 -9.45 -11.70
N SER A 125 59.12 -9.28 -13.00
CA SER A 125 59.99 -8.24 -13.56
C SER A 125 59.31 -6.87 -13.37
N MET A 126 59.33 -6.39 -12.13
CA MET A 126 58.59 -5.22 -11.69
C MET A 126 59.33 -3.93 -12.01
N GLN A 127 58.58 -2.90 -12.40
CA GLN A 127 59.12 -1.54 -12.44
C GLN A 127 59.42 -1.10 -11.00
N LYS A 128 60.63 -0.61 -10.79
CA LYS A 128 61.10 -0.12 -9.50
C LYS A 128 60.99 1.39 -9.46
N ASP A 129 60.55 1.92 -8.33
CA ASP A 129 60.57 3.36 -8.08
C ASP A 129 62.02 3.87 -7.91
N GLN A 130 62.17 5.18 -7.75
CA GLN A 130 63.49 5.82 -7.55
C GLN A 130 64.19 5.36 -6.27
N ASN A 131 63.47 4.71 -5.34
CA ASN A 131 63.96 4.18 -4.07
C ASN A 131 64.24 2.66 -4.13
N GLY A 132 64.06 2.02 -5.29
CA GLY A 132 64.30 0.60 -5.50
C GLY A 132 63.14 -0.32 -5.10
N ASN A 133 61.98 0.22 -4.71
CA ASN A 133 60.80 -0.56 -4.35
C ASN A 133 60.00 -0.94 -5.60
N SER A 134 59.58 -2.20 -5.69
CA SER A 134 58.68 -2.67 -6.74
C SER A 134 57.31 -2.02 -6.60
N PHE A 135 56.75 -1.47 -7.68
CA PHE A 135 55.38 -0.93 -7.68
C PHE A 135 54.55 -1.48 -8.85
N LEU A 136 53.25 -1.66 -8.60
CA LEU A 136 52.25 -2.05 -9.61
C LEU A 136 51.51 -0.79 -10.11
N THR A 137 51.16 -0.76 -11.40
CA THR A 137 50.22 0.24 -11.94
C THR A 137 48.81 0.05 -11.36
N GLN A 138 47.92 1.05 -11.47
CA GLN A 138 46.55 0.94 -10.94
C GLN A 138 45.78 -0.26 -11.52
N GLU A 139 45.92 -0.53 -12.82
CA GLU A 139 45.30 -1.69 -13.46
C GLU A 139 45.90 -3.02 -12.98
N GLN A 140 47.21 -3.05 -12.72
CA GLN A 140 47.88 -4.23 -12.17
C GLN A 140 47.51 -4.48 -10.70
N LYS A 141 47.26 -3.44 -9.89
CA LYS A 141 46.81 -3.59 -8.49
C LYS A 141 45.43 -4.21 -8.35
N LYS A 142 44.60 -4.18 -9.39
CA LYS A 142 43.29 -4.83 -9.41
C LYS A 142 43.38 -6.35 -9.59
N LEU A 143 44.43 -6.83 -10.28
CA LEU A 143 44.61 -8.23 -10.64
C LEU A 143 45.72 -8.94 -9.84
N PHE A 144 46.74 -8.21 -9.41
CA PHE A 144 47.95 -8.79 -8.82
C PHE A 144 48.17 -8.33 -7.38
N ILE A 145 48.44 -9.30 -6.50
CA ILE A 145 48.85 -9.07 -5.12
C ILE A 145 50.28 -9.60 -4.93
N LEU A 146 51.19 -8.73 -4.53
CA LEU A 146 52.58 -9.10 -4.28
C LEU A 146 52.70 -9.82 -2.93
N LEU A 147 53.28 -11.00 -2.97
CA LEU A 147 53.74 -11.70 -1.77
C LEU A 147 55.23 -11.40 -1.59
N GLY A 148 55.63 -10.98 -0.39
CA GLY A 148 57.04 -10.72 -0.07
C GLY A 148 57.93 -11.94 -0.29
N GLU A 149 59.24 -11.73 -0.33
CA GLU A 149 60.24 -12.77 -0.62
C GLU A 149 60.10 -13.99 0.32
N LYS A 150 59.54 -15.09 -0.20
CA LYS A 150 59.56 -16.39 0.47
C LYS A 150 60.49 -17.35 -0.27
N LEU A 151 61.34 -18.05 0.49
CA LEU A 151 62.25 -19.09 0.03
C LEU A 151 61.48 -20.28 -0.58
N PRO A 152 62.06 -20.96 -1.59
CA PRO A 152 61.35 -21.85 -2.52
C PRO A 152 61.10 -23.26 -1.96
N ASP A 153 60.53 -23.37 -0.76
CA ASP A 153 60.27 -24.68 -0.13
C ASP A 153 58.81 -24.96 0.23
N GLN A 154 57.88 -24.02 -0.03
CA GLN A 154 56.45 -24.30 0.14
C GLN A 154 55.56 -23.59 -0.88
N LYS A 155 54.76 -24.41 -1.58
CA LYS A 155 53.54 -24.14 -2.37
C LYS A 155 53.59 -22.98 -3.37
N GLU A 156 53.56 -23.37 -4.65
CA GLU A 156 53.19 -22.58 -5.85
C GLU A 156 53.59 -21.10 -5.84
N LEU A 157 54.64 -20.79 -6.61
CA LEU A 157 55.19 -19.44 -6.83
C LEU A 157 54.16 -18.40 -7.34
N ILE A 158 53.04 -18.88 -7.87
CA ILE A 158 51.89 -18.10 -8.30
C ILE A 158 50.66 -18.80 -7.72
N TYR A 159 49.86 -18.07 -6.94
CA TYR A 159 48.62 -18.58 -6.36
C TYR A 159 47.43 -17.84 -6.94
N GLU A 160 46.51 -18.58 -7.56
CA GLU A 160 45.28 -18.02 -8.09
C GLU A 160 44.18 -18.07 -7.03
N TYR A 161 43.60 -16.93 -6.71
CA TYR A 161 42.41 -16.83 -5.87
C TYR A 161 41.24 -16.37 -6.73
N ASN A 162 40.24 -17.24 -6.85
CA ASN A 162 38.97 -16.93 -7.49
C ASN A 162 37.93 -16.72 -6.38
N PRO A 163 37.55 -15.46 -6.08
CA PRO A 163 36.51 -15.17 -5.11
C PRO A 163 35.20 -15.86 -5.52
N GLU A 164 34.55 -16.53 -4.57
CA GLU A 164 33.23 -17.12 -4.82
C GLU A 164 32.17 -16.02 -4.84
N ILE A 165 31.48 -15.86 -5.98
CA ILE A 165 30.37 -14.92 -6.10
C ILE A 165 29.07 -15.66 -5.71
N ARG A 166 28.50 -15.31 -4.55
CA ARG A 166 27.37 -16.03 -3.94
C ARG A 166 26.01 -15.61 -4.50
N THR A 167 25.91 -15.47 -5.82
CA THR A 167 24.70 -14.94 -6.47
C THR A 167 23.46 -15.80 -6.18
N ALA A 168 23.60 -17.12 -6.14
CA ALA A 168 22.50 -18.05 -5.89
C ALA A 168 21.93 -17.88 -4.47
N GLN A 169 22.79 -17.91 -3.45
CA GLN A 169 22.38 -17.75 -2.05
C GLN A 169 21.79 -16.35 -1.82
N ILE A 170 22.38 -15.31 -2.41
CA ILE A 170 21.86 -13.95 -2.30
C ILE A 170 20.48 -13.83 -2.97
N LYS A 171 20.29 -14.46 -4.14
CA LYS A 171 18.99 -14.50 -4.82
C LYS A 171 17.92 -15.17 -3.96
N GLU A 172 18.24 -16.27 -3.29
CA GLU A 172 17.30 -16.95 -2.36
C GLU A 172 16.88 -16.03 -1.21
N VAL A 173 17.85 -15.35 -0.56
CA VAL A 173 17.55 -14.40 0.51
C VAL A 173 16.72 -13.22 -0.02
N PHE A 174 17.05 -12.70 -1.20
CA PHE A 174 16.32 -11.60 -1.84
C PHE A 174 14.86 -11.97 -2.09
N ASN A 175 14.61 -13.15 -2.66
CA ASN A 175 13.27 -13.67 -2.90
C ASN A 175 12.50 -13.89 -1.58
N LEU A 176 13.15 -14.41 -0.53
CA LEU A 176 12.53 -14.60 0.78
C LEU A 176 12.11 -13.25 1.38
N CYS A 177 13.00 -12.26 1.42
CA CYS A 177 12.69 -10.93 1.96
C CYS A 177 11.56 -10.25 1.19
N LEU A 178 11.55 -10.34 -0.13
CA LEU A 178 10.47 -9.82 -0.96
C LEU A 178 9.14 -10.55 -0.73
N SER A 179 9.18 -11.86 -0.51
CA SER A 179 7.99 -12.66 -0.20
C SER A 179 7.40 -12.28 1.16
N LEU A 180 8.26 -12.08 2.18
CA LEU A 180 7.84 -11.61 3.51
C LEU A 180 7.27 -10.20 3.46
N LEU A 181 7.91 -9.30 2.70
CA LEU A 181 7.39 -7.95 2.47
C LEU A 181 6.01 -8.01 1.80
N SER A 182 5.86 -8.81 0.74
CA SER A 182 4.58 -9.00 0.04
C SER A 182 3.47 -9.49 0.97
N LEU A 183 3.76 -10.49 1.81
CA LEU A 183 2.82 -11.02 2.81
C LEU A 183 2.43 -9.95 3.83
N SER A 184 3.37 -9.11 4.28
CA SER A 184 3.09 -8.05 5.26
C SER A 184 2.10 -6.99 4.76
N PHE A 185 1.94 -6.84 3.44
CA PHE A 185 0.95 -5.97 2.82
C PHE A 185 -0.31 -6.71 2.33
N GLY A 186 -0.42 -8.02 2.56
CA GLY A 186 -1.56 -8.83 2.12
C GLY A 186 -1.57 -9.17 0.62
N TYR A 187 -0.45 -9.03 -0.09
CA TYR A 187 -0.36 -9.35 -1.53
C TYR A 187 -0.05 -10.83 -1.81
N GLY A 188 0.00 -11.68 -0.77
CA GLY A 188 0.43 -13.07 -0.85
C GLY A 188 1.96 -13.23 -0.95
N SER A 189 2.45 -14.46 -1.04
CA SER A 189 3.89 -14.78 -0.96
C SER A 189 4.66 -14.69 -2.29
N LYS A 190 3.96 -14.64 -3.42
CA LYS A 190 4.56 -14.81 -4.76
C LYS A 190 4.46 -13.58 -5.68
N LYS A 191 4.14 -12.40 -5.12
CA LYS A 191 3.97 -11.16 -5.91
C LYS A 191 5.26 -10.68 -6.57
N TYR A 192 6.37 -10.74 -5.81
CA TYR A 192 7.66 -10.17 -6.19
C TYR A 192 8.72 -11.24 -6.55
N GLN A 193 8.31 -12.47 -6.84
CA GLN A 193 9.25 -13.53 -7.22
C GLN A 193 9.89 -13.26 -8.58
N LEU A 194 11.22 -13.25 -8.62
CA LEU A 194 12.01 -13.17 -9.83
C LEU A 194 12.19 -14.58 -10.43
N GLU A 195 11.13 -15.09 -11.06
CA GLU A 195 11.19 -16.36 -11.80
C GLU A 195 11.46 -16.16 -13.29
N SER A 196 12.27 -17.05 -13.84
CA SER A 196 12.57 -17.16 -15.26
C SER A 196 11.42 -17.84 -16.00
N GLY A 197 10.34 -17.08 -16.25
CA GLY A 197 9.33 -17.43 -17.26
C GLY A 197 8.54 -18.73 -17.05
N GLU A 198 8.49 -19.29 -15.85
CA GLU A 198 7.56 -20.39 -15.58
C GLU A 198 6.12 -19.86 -15.62
N ILE A 199 5.31 -20.47 -16.50
CA ILE A 199 3.89 -20.20 -16.60
C ILE A 199 3.27 -20.60 -15.25
N LYS A 200 2.91 -19.61 -14.43
CA LYS A 200 2.20 -19.84 -13.17
C LYS A 200 0.99 -20.73 -13.45
N THR A 201 0.90 -21.85 -12.75
CA THR A 201 -0.29 -22.73 -12.79
C THR A 201 -1.51 -21.93 -12.34
N ALA A 202 -2.64 -22.10 -13.04
CA ALA A 202 -3.85 -21.29 -12.83
C ALA A 202 -4.29 -21.22 -11.34
N THR A 203 -4.10 -22.30 -10.59
CA THR A 203 -4.44 -22.40 -9.16
C THR A 203 -3.61 -21.46 -8.28
N GLU A 204 -2.32 -21.31 -8.56
CA GLU A 204 -1.46 -20.39 -7.80
C GLU A 204 -1.76 -18.92 -8.10
N TYR A 205 -2.22 -18.64 -9.32
CA TYR A 205 -2.67 -17.31 -9.72
C TYR A 205 -4.00 -16.94 -9.03
N VAL A 206 -4.94 -17.88 -8.93
CA VAL A 206 -6.21 -17.71 -8.21
C VAL A 206 -5.96 -17.47 -6.72
N GLY A 207 -5.10 -18.26 -6.06
CA GLY A 207 -4.78 -18.08 -4.64
C GLY A 207 -4.18 -16.71 -4.30
N GLN A 208 -3.21 -16.23 -5.11
CA GLN A 208 -2.64 -14.89 -4.94
C GLN A 208 -3.66 -13.76 -5.09
N ARG A 209 -4.59 -13.90 -6.06
CA ARG A 209 -5.67 -12.93 -6.24
C ARG A 209 -6.64 -12.97 -5.07
N GLN A 210 -6.89 -14.14 -4.49
CA GLN A 210 -7.75 -14.27 -3.31
C GLN A 210 -7.16 -13.54 -2.10
N ASP A 211 -5.89 -13.75 -1.76
CA ASP A 211 -5.22 -13.05 -0.65
C ASP A 211 -5.28 -11.52 -0.84
N SER A 212 -4.94 -11.06 -2.04
CA SER A 212 -4.97 -9.64 -2.40
C SER A 212 -6.39 -9.06 -2.34
N MET A 213 -7.39 -9.82 -2.78
CA MET A 213 -8.80 -9.41 -2.76
C MET A 213 -9.33 -9.34 -1.32
N GLN A 214 -8.97 -10.29 -0.47
CA GLN A 214 -9.35 -10.26 0.94
C GLN A 214 -8.78 -9.03 1.64
N GLU A 215 -7.51 -8.70 1.41
CA GLU A 215 -6.92 -7.50 2.00
C GLU A 215 -7.55 -6.21 1.43
N LEU A 216 -7.80 -6.17 0.11
CA LEU A 216 -8.48 -5.05 -0.52
C LEU A 216 -9.88 -4.83 0.08
N ASN A 217 -10.65 -5.90 0.26
CA ASN A 217 -11.99 -5.82 0.82
C ASN A 217 -11.99 -5.33 2.27
N LYS A 218 -11.00 -5.69 3.09
CA LYS A 218 -10.86 -5.10 4.44
C LYS A 218 -10.65 -3.59 4.38
N GLN A 219 -9.75 -3.12 3.50
CA GLN A 219 -9.52 -1.68 3.34
C GLN A 219 -10.73 -0.95 2.76
N ARG A 220 -11.55 -1.64 1.94
CA ARG A 220 -12.82 -1.10 1.42
C ARG A 220 -13.82 -0.84 2.54
N VAL A 221 -13.98 -1.76 3.48
CA VAL A 221 -14.89 -1.55 4.62
C VAL A 221 -14.51 -0.26 5.37
N GLU A 222 -13.24 -0.10 5.73
CA GLU A 222 -12.75 1.16 6.35
C GLU A 222 -12.97 2.40 5.47
N SER A 223 -12.84 2.24 4.16
CA SER A 223 -13.07 3.34 3.20
C SER A 223 -14.55 3.71 3.10
N ILE A 224 -15.46 2.74 3.17
CA ILE A 224 -16.91 2.96 3.20
C ILE A 224 -17.25 3.76 4.44
N ASP A 225 -16.83 3.30 5.62
CA ASP A 225 -17.09 4.00 6.89
C ASP A 225 -16.56 5.44 6.86
N TYR A 226 -15.33 5.63 6.36
CA TYR A 226 -14.74 6.95 6.18
C TYR A 226 -15.52 7.86 5.21
N ILE A 227 -15.95 7.33 4.06
CA ILE A 227 -16.71 8.11 3.06
C ILE A 227 -18.09 8.45 3.60
N THR A 228 -18.76 7.50 4.24
CA THR A 228 -20.09 7.68 4.85
C THR A 228 -20.05 8.76 5.93
N ASP A 229 -19.08 8.70 6.85
CA ASP A 229 -18.87 9.74 7.87
C ASP A 229 -18.63 11.12 7.24
N LEU A 230 -17.83 11.18 6.18
CA LEU A 230 -17.52 12.42 5.47
C LEU A 230 -18.77 13.01 4.79
N VAL A 231 -19.59 12.18 4.16
CA VAL A 231 -20.81 12.61 3.49
C VAL A 231 -21.86 13.06 4.51
N HIS A 232 -22.03 12.37 5.64
CA HIS A 232 -22.89 12.84 6.73
C HIS A 232 -22.45 14.21 7.26
N ALA A 233 -21.15 14.40 7.47
CA ALA A 233 -20.61 15.70 7.86
C ALA A 233 -20.93 16.78 6.81
N LEU A 234 -20.77 16.46 5.53
CA LEU A 234 -21.04 17.39 4.42
C LEU A 234 -22.52 17.78 4.33
N ILE A 235 -23.44 16.82 4.47
CA ILE A 235 -24.90 17.08 4.51
C ILE A 235 -25.21 18.01 5.69
N TRP A 236 -24.63 17.75 6.86
CA TRP A 236 -24.83 18.61 8.03
C TRP A 236 -24.30 20.03 7.81
N PHE A 237 -23.11 20.18 7.24
CA PHE A 237 -22.54 21.49 6.89
C PHE A 237 -23.42 22.24 5.89
N HIS A 238 -23.90 21.55 4.84
CA HIS A 238 -24.81 22.16 3.87
C HIS A 238 -26.08 22.68 4.55
N ASN A 239 -26.80 21.82 5.27
CA ASN A 239 -28.05 22.18 5.93
C ASN A 239 -27.87 23.31 6.96
N THR A 240 -26.72 23.37 7.63
CA THR A 240 -26.43 24.38 8.66
C THR A 240 -26.07 25.74 8.06
N PHE A 241 -25.32 25.78 6.96
CA PHE A 241 -24.73 27.03 6.44
C PHE A 241 -25.40 27.54 5.15
N SER A 242 -26.04 26.69 4.36
CA SER A 242 -26.70 27.08 3.11
C SER A 242 -28.12 27.63 3.32
N GLY A 243 -28.74 27.40 4.49
CA GLY A 243 -30.06 27.94 4.84
C GLY A 243 -31.24 27.22 4.19
N GLU A 244 -30.98 26.22 3.35
CA GLU A 244 -31.96 25.35 2.71
C GLU A 244 -31.69 23.91 3.22
N ALA A 245 -32.66 23.33 3.93
CA ALA A 245 -32.56 21.96 4.43
C ALA A 245 -33.24 21.04 3.41
N GLU A 246 -32.51 20.66 2.36
CA GLU A 246 -33.05 19.78 1.30
C GLU A 246 -32.76 18.29 1.55
N TRP A 247 -31.72 17.94 2.32
CA TRP A 247 -31.29 16.54 2.48
C TRP A 247 -31.43 16.03 3.91
N SER A 248 -31.96 14.82 4.05
CA SER A 248 -32.05 14.13 5.34
C SER A 248 -30.67 13.66 5.78
N THR A 249 -30.33 13.87 7.06
CA THR A 249 -29.11 13.32 7.67
C THR A 249 -29.21 11.83 7.99
N GLU A 250 -30.38 11.21 7.79
CA GLU A 250 -30.64 9.79 8.05
C GLU A 250 -30.70 8.93 6.77
N GLU A 251 -30.42 9.52 5.60
CA GLU A 251 -30.39 8.76 4.34
C GLU A 251 -29.23 7.75 4.32
N GLU A 252 -29.52 6.55 3.82
CA GLU A 252 -28.51 5.50 3.65
C GLU A 252 -27.58 5.86 2.49
N ILE A 253 -26.28 5.94 2.77
CA ILE A 253 -25.25 6.23 1.78
C ILE A 253 -24.68 4.92 1.26
N LEU A 254 -24.91 4.65 -0.03
CA LEU A 254 -24.36 3.49 -0.73
C LEU A 254 -23.03 3.86 -1.41
N VAL A 255 -21.96 3.16 -1.03
CA VAL A 255 -20.62 3.34 -1.61
C VAL A 255 -20.23 2.08 -2.37
N GLU A 256 -20.21 2.17 -3.70
CA GLU A 256 -19.76 1.08 -4.57
C GLU A 256 -18.36 1.36 -5.14
N PHE A 257 -17.51 0.33 -5.16
CA PHE A 257 -16.20 0.38 -5.80
C PHE A 257 -16.25 -0.26 -7.18
N ASP A 258 -15.64 0.39 -8.17
CA ASP A 258 -15.54 -0.22 -9.50
C ASP A 258 -14.50 -1.35 -9.51
N ASP A 259 -14.99 -2.59 -9.53
CA ASP A 259 -14.20 -3.81 -9.60
C ASP A 259 -13.79 -4.21 -11.04
N SER A 260 -14.05 -3.38 -12.05
CA SER A 260 -13.77 -3.67 -13.45
C SER A 260 -12.31 -4.07 -13.75
N TYR A 261 -11.36 -3.70 -12.88
CA TYR A 261 -9.95 -4.07 -12.98
C TYR A 261 -9.60 -5.41 -12.31
N VAL A 262 -10.40 -5.87 -11.34
CA VAL A 262 -10.04 -6.99 -10.45
C VAL A 262 -10.89 -8.23 -10.69
N THR A 263 -12.14 -8.09 -11.09
CA THR A 263 -13.00 -9.19 -11.53
C THR A 263 -13.38 -9.01 -12.99
N ASP A 264 -13.32 -10.10 -13.74
CA ASP A 264 -13.90 -10.09 -15.09
C ASP A 264 -15.42 -10.09 -14.94
N LYS A 265 -16.00 -8.88 -14.93
CA LYS A 265 -17.45 -8.67 -14.85
C LYS A 265 -18.19 -9.49 -15.90
N ALA A 266 -17.60 -9.77 -17.06
CA ALA A 266 -18.22 -10.61 -18.08
C ALA A 266 -18.31 -12.07 -17.62
N THR A 267 -17.25 -12.61 -17.02
CA THR A 267 -17.23 -13.98 -16.47
C THR A 267 -18.22 -14.14 -15.31
N GLU A 268 -18.28 -13.19 -14.37
CA GLU A 268 -19.28 -13.24 -13.30
C GLU A 268 -20.70 -13.14 -13.84
N LEU A 269 -20.96 -12.19 -14.75
CA LEU A 269 -22.27 -12.01 -15.37
C LEU A 269 -22.70 -13.26 -16.16
N GLU A 270 -21.75 -13.94 -16.79
CA GLU A 270 -21.98 -15.22 -17.48
C GLU A 270 -22.30 -16.36 -16.50
N SER A 271 -21.64 -16.41 -15.33
CA SER A 271 -22.00 -17.34 -14.26
C SER A 271 -23.43 -17.11 -13.76
N TRP A 272 -23.78 -15.87 -13.43
CA TRP A 272 -25.15 -15.52 -12.99
C TRP A 272 -26.18 -15.81 -14.07
N ARG A 273 -25.84 -15.59 -15.35
CA ARG A 273 -26.69 -15.99 -16.48
C ARG A 273 -26.89 -17.50 -16.52
N ASN A 274 -25.82 -18.28 -16.34
CA ASN A 274 -25.88 -19.75 -16.37
C ASN A 274 -26.70 -20.29 -15.19
N ASP A 275 -26.57 -19.71 -13.99
CA ASP A 275 -27.37 -20.09 -12.83
C ASP A 275 -28.85 -19.77 -13.03
N ALA A 276 -29.16 -18.58 -13.57
CA ALA A 276 -30.52 -18.17 -13.91
C ALA A 276 -31.18 -19.05 -14.99
N LEU A 277 -30.38 -19.59 -15.93
CA LEU A 277 -30.84 -20.54 -16.94
C LEU A 277 -30.98 -21.97 -16.40
N SER A 278 -30.08 -22.38 -15.51
CA SER A 278 -30.05 -23.75 -14.95
C SER A 278 -31.11 -23.99 -13.88
N PHE A 279 -31.49 -22.93 -13.15
CA PHE A 279 -32.50 -22.96 -12.10
C PHE A 279 -33.64 -21.99 -12.42
N PRO A 280 -34.45 -22.26 -13.47
CA PRO A 280 -35.48 -21.34 -13.93
C PRO A 280 -36.58 -21.06 -12.90
N ASP A 281 -36.79 -21.99 -11.96
CA ASP A 281 -37.78 -21.92 -10.89
C ASP A 281 -37.35 -21.02 -9.71
N VAL A 282 -36.05 -20.68 -9.62
CA VAL A 282 -35.51 -19.79 -8.59
C VAL A 282 -35.44 -18.38 -9.16
N LEU A 283 -36.48 -17.58 -8.94
CA LEU A 283 -36.55 -16.20 -9.45
C LEU A 283 -35.41 -15.32 -8.93
N GLU A 284 -34.90 -15.59 -7.73
CA GLU A 284 -33.81 -14.83 -7.12
C GLU A 284 -32.57 -14.75 -8.03
N PHE A 285 -32.20 -15.84 -8.72
CA PHE A 285 -31.05 -15.83 -9.63
C PHE A 285 -31.28 -14.91 -10.85
N LYS A 286 -32.52 -14.81 -11.33
CA LYS A 286 -32.89 -13.88 -12.41
C LYS A 286 -32.89 -12.43 -11.91
N ILE A 287 -33.38 -12.18 -10.69
CA ILE A 287 -33.37 -10.84 -10.07
C ILE A 287 -31.93 -10.36 -9.91
N GLN A 288 -31.07 -11.17 -9.30
CA GLN A 288 -29.64 -10.85 -9.10
C GLN A 288 -28.92 -10.61 -10.44
N TYR A 289 -29.23 -11.39 -11.47
CA TYR A 289 -28.70 -11.14 -12.82
C TYR A 289 -29.13 -9.79 -13.40
N ILE A 290 -30.40 -9.42 -13.27
CA ILE A 290 -30.95 -8.16 -13.76
C ILE A 290 -30.35 -6.97 -13.00
N MET A 291 -30.31 -7.05 -11.66
CA MET A 291 -29.67 -6.04 -10.81
C MET A 291 -28.24 -5.77 -11.26
N LYS A 292 -27.43 -6.84 -11.41
CA LYS A 292 -26.03 -6.72 -11.83
C LYS A 292 -25.85 -6.23 -13.26
N ARG A 293 -26.79 -6.55 -14.17
CA ARG A 293 -26.72 -6.14 -15.57
C ARG A 293 -27.15 -4.70 -15.80
N LEU A 294 -28.17 -4.24 -15.08
CA LEU A 294 -28.78 -2.92 -15.25
C LEU A 294 -28.36 -1.91 -14.18
N ASN A 295 -27.62 -2.35 -13.16
CA ASN A 295 -27.19 -1.55 -12.01
C ASN A 295 -28.38 -0.86 -11.32
N CYS A 296 -29.42 -1.63 -11.03
CA CYS A 296 -30.67 -1.15 -10.44
C CYS A 296 -30.97 -1.81 -9.10
N GLU A 297 -31.78 -1.13 -8.31
CA GLU A 297 -32.27 -1.59 -7.00
C GLU A 297 -33.10 -2.87 -7.11
N HIS A 298 -33.15 -3.64 -6.03
CA HIS A 298 -33.86 -4.93 -5.99
C HIS A 298 -35.34 -4.77 -6.39
N GLU A 299 -36.01 -3.72 -5.92
CA GLU A 299 -37.41 -3.45 -6.25
C GLU A 299 -37.62 -3.15 -7.74
N GLU A 300 -36.66 -2.49 -8.39
CA GLU A 300 -36.70 -2.21 -9.82
C GLU A 300 -36.45 -3.47 -10.65
N ALA A 301 -35.49 -4.30 -10.22
CA ALA A 301 -35.21 -5.59 -10.86
C ALA A 301 -36.43 -6.54 -10.82
N VAL A 302 -37.17 -6.57 -9.70
CA VAL A 302 -38.43 -7.33 -9.58
C VAL A 302 -39.48 -6.81 -10.57
N LYS A 303 -39.60 -5.48 -10.73
CA LYS A 303 -40.53 -4.88 -11.70
C LYS A 303 -40.22 -5.30 -13.14
N TYR A 304 -38.94 -5.33 -13.53
CA TYR A 304 -38.56 -5.80 -14.87
C TYR A 304 -38.99 -7.25 -15.11
N LEU A 305 -38.82 -8.12 -14.12
CA LEU A 305 -39.24 -9.53 -14.17
C LEU A 305 -40.76 -9.69 -14.24
N SER A 306 -41.50 -8.94 -13.42
CA SER A 306 -42.97 -9.02 -13.39
C SER A 306 -43.60 -8.50 -14.68
N THR A 307 -43.00 -7.47 -15.29
CA THR A 307 -43.49 -6.90 -16.56
C THR A 307 -43.36 -7.92 -17.70
N THR A 308 -42.25 -8.66 -17.78
CA THR A 308 -42.06 -9.72 -18.78
C THR A 308 -43.01 -10.90 -18.59
N THR A 309 -43.41 -11.21 -17.35
CA THR A 309 -44.34 -12.32 -17.06
C THR A 309 -45.81 -11.96 -17.33
N GLN A 310 -46.13 -10.66 -17.34
CA GLN A 310 -47.48 -10.19 -17.69
C GLN A 310 -47.71 -10.19 -19.20
N ASP A 311 -46.70 -9.86 -20.01
CA ASP A 311 -46.83 -9.86 -21.47
C ASP A 311 -47.07 -11.28 -22.04
N ASP A 312 -46.44 -12.32 -21.49
CA ASP A 312 -46.59 -13.72 -21.95
C ASP A 312 -47.99 -14.32 -21.66
N ASN A 313 -48.81 -13.72 -20.77
CA ASN A 313 -50.15 -14.20 -20.45
C ASN A 313 -51.27 -13.50 -21.23
N THR A 314 -50.94 -12.59 -22.16
CA THR A 314 -51.95 -11.81 -22.90
C THR A 314 -52.24 -12.33 -24.31
N ASP A 315 -51.52 -13.34 -24.80
CA ASP A 315 -51.64 -13.85 -26.19
C ASP A 315 -52.21 -15.28 -26.29
N LEU A 316 -53.04 -15.74 -25.33
CA LEU A 316 -53.72 -17.04 -25.40
C LEU A 316 -55.26 -17.00 -25.30
N GLU A 317 -55.89 -15.86 -25.58
CA GLU A 317 -57.32 -15.80 -25.92
C GLU A 317 -57.54 -14.92 -27.15
N ASP A 318 -57.38 -15.52 -28.35
CA ASP A 318 -58.32 -15.44 -29.49
C ASP A 318 -57.87 -16.34 -30.66
#